data_AF-X1F553-F1
#
_entry.id   AF-X1F553-F1
#
_cell.length_a   1.000
_cell.length_b   1.000
_cell.length_c   1.000
_cell.angle_alpha   90.00
_cell.angle_beta   90.00
_cell.angle_gamma   90.00
#
_symmetry.space_group_name_H-M   'P 1'
#
loop_
_entity.id
_entity.type
_entity.pdbx_description
1 polymer ?
#
loop_
_entity_poly.entity_id
_entity_poly.type
_entity_poly.pdbx_seq_one_letter_code
_entity_poly.pdbx_strand_id
1 'polypeptide(L)'
;MVEHLDYLQYLGITAIYFNPIFKSTANHRYHTYDYYQVDPILGGNDALQTLLDETHKRGMRVILDGVFNHTGRGFFQFNHIVENGPMSPYLDWFIIKNYPLKPYNAPNEQHGYEAWLNLPALSKLNIATPAVREFILNVACYWIEFGVDGWRLDVPYEIDDDDFWREFHKRVKGVNPEAYI
;
A
#
# COMPACT_ATOMS: atom_id res chain seq x y z
N MET A 1 -11.33 10.09 -14.70
CA MET A 1 -9.97 9.90 -15.29
C MET A 1 -10.04 9.36 -16.71
N VAL A 2 -10.67 8.20 -16.95
CA VAL A 2 -10.81 7.61 -18.29
C VAL A 2 -11.32 8.63 -19.33
N GLU A 3 -12.34 9.41 -18.98
CA GLU A 3 -12.95 10.45 -19.82
C GLU A 3 -11.98 11.59 -20.24
N HIS A 4 -10.82 11.70 -19.60
CA HIS A 4 -9.83 12.75 -19.87
C HIS A 4 -8.52 12.22 -20.44
N LEU A 5 -8.41 10.92 -20.77
CA LEU A 5 -7.17 10.35 -21.32
C LEU A 5 -6.79 10.97 -22.67
N ASP A 6 -7.75 11.37 -23.51
CA ASP A 6 -7.48 12.04 -24.79
C ASP A 6 -6.81 13.40 -24.59
N TYR A 7 -7.19 14.13 -23.54
CA TYR A 7 -6.54 15.38 -23.17
C TYR A 7 -5.11 15.14 -22.70
N LEU A 8 -4.87 14.11 -21.87
CA LEU A 8 -3.52 13.75 -21.42
C LEU A 8 -2.62 13.32 -22.60
N GLN A 9 -3.17 12.54 -23.53
CA GLN A 9 -2.47 12.15 -24.74
C GLN A 9 -2.14 13.37 -25.63
N TYR A 10 -3.08 14.31 -25.78
CA TYR A 10 -2.85 15.56 -26.50
C TYR A 10 -1.70 16.40 -25.89
N LEU A 11 -1.58 16.41 -24.56
CA LEU A 11 -0.46 17.06 -23.88
C LEU A 11 0.90 16.33 -24.08
N GLY A 12 0.90 15.12 -24.64
CA GLY A 12 2.09 14.30 -24.81
C GLY A 12 2.49 13.50 -23.56
N ILE A 13 1.57 13.30 -22.62
CA ILE A 13 1.82 12.45 -21.43
C ILE A 13 1.99 11.00 -21.87
N THR A 14 3.02 10.33 -21.34
CA THR A 14 3.33 8.91 -21.63
C THR A 14 3.27 8.03 -20.38
N ALA A 15 3.14 8.60 -19.19
CA ALA A 15 2.96 7.87 -17.95
C ALA A 15 2.10 8.68 -16.98
N ILE A 16 1.25 7.98 -16.22
CA ILE A 16 0.39 8.56 -15.19
C ILE A 16 0.75 7.91 -13.86
N TYR A 17 1.13 8.74 -12.89
CA TYR A 17 1.33 8.32 -11.52
C TYR A 17 0.07 8.67 -10.70
N PHE A 18 -0.42 7.68 -9.94
CA PHE A 18 -1.50 7.86 -8.99
C PHE A 18 -0.96 7.85 -7.56
N ASN A 19 -1.40 8.84 -6.77
CA ASN A 19 -1.43 8.73 -5.30
C ASN A 19 -2.14 7.42 -4.88
N PRO A 20 -2.07 6.99 -3.60
CA PRO A 20 -2.67 5.73 -3.20
C PRO A 20 -4.14 5.63 -3.59
N ILE A 21 -4.54 4.48 -4.13
CA ILE A 21 -5.91 4.22 -4.59
C ILE A 21 -6.60 3.09 -3.83
N PHE A 22 -5.84 2.33 -3.03
CA PHE A 22 -6.37 1.21 -2.27
C PHE A 22 -7.30 1.69 -1.16
N LYS A 23 -8.20 0.79 -0.75
CA LYS A 23 -9.18 1.03 0.31
C LYS A 23 -8.54 1.65 1.54
N SER A 24 -9.04 2.81 1.93
CA SER A 24 -8.51 3.57 3.07
C SER A 24 -9.60 4.38 3.76
N THR A 25 -9.40 4.64 5.06
CA THR A 25 -10.31 5.48 5.85
C THR A 25 -10.07 6.99 5.68
N ALA A 26 -9.04 7.36 4.92
CA ALA A 26 -8.63 8.75 4.69
C ALA A 26 -8.73 9.13 3.19
N ASN A 27 -9.04 10.41 2.93
CA ASN A 27 -9.17 10.97 1.59
C ASN A 27 -7.90 10.86 0.73
N HIS A 28 -6.72 10.92 1.36
CA HIS A 28 -5.41 10.78 0.72
C HIS A 28 -4.95 9.32 0.56
N ARG A 29 -5.70 8.37 1.13
CA ARG A 29 -5.53 6.92 0.97
C ARG A 29 -4.28 6.23 1.52
N TYR A 30 -3.37 6.97 2.16
CA TYR A 30 -2.25 6.41 2.93
C TYR A 30 -2.66 5.61 4.19
N HIS A 31 -3.94 5.59 4.56
CA HIS A 31 -4.45 4.78 5.69
C HIS A 31 -5.01 3.45 5.17
N THR A 32 -4.21 2.71 4.40
CA THR A 32 -4.65 1.50 3.69
C THR A 32 -5.12 0.43 4.67
N TYR A 33 -6.30 -0.12 4.45
CA TYR A 33 -6.82 -1.25 5.22
C TYR A 33 -7.10 -2.50 4.39
N ASP A 34 -7.05 -2.40 3.07
CA ASP A 34 -7.09 -3.54 2.15
C ASP A 34 -6.27 -3.20 0.89
N TYR A 35 -5.17 -3.91 0.69
CA TYR A 35 -4.23 -3.68 -0.41
C TYR A 35 -4.64 -4.35 -1.72
N TYR A 36 -5.61 -5.27 -1.71
CA TYR A 36 -6.06 -6.01 -2.89
C TYR A 36 -7.30 -5.39 -3.54
N GLN A 37 -7.84 -4.32 -2.94
CA GLN A 37 -9.01 -3.63 -3.43
C GLN A 37 -8.76 -2.12 -3.58
N VAL A 38 -8.98 -1.63 -4.80
CA VAL A 38 -9.15 -0.20 -5.06
C VAL A 38 -10.36 0.30 -4.29
N ASP A 39 -10.27 1.50 -3.72
CA ASP A 39 -11.32 2.09 -2.94
C ASP A 39 -12.62 2.20 -3.77
N PRO A 40 -13.77 1.67 -3.30
CA PRO A 40 -15.03 1.70 -4.04
C PRO A 40 -15.47 3.11 -4.46
N ILE A 41 -15.10 4.15 -3.70
CA ILE A 41 -15.42 5.54 -4.08
C ILE A 41 -14.66 5.98 -5.34
N LEU A 42 -13.57 5.30 -5.69
CA LEU A 42 -12.82 5.49 -6.94
C LEU A 42 -13.29 4.55 -8.07
N GLY A 43 -14.29 3.71 -7.81
CA GLY A 43 -14.87 2.77 -8.78
C GLY A 43 -14.38 1.32 -8.64
N GLY A 44 -13.49 1.01 -7.69
CA GLY A 44 -13.02 -0.36 -7.45
C GLY A 44 -12.13 -0.93 -8.55
N ASN A 45 -11.84 -2.22 -8.47
CA ASN A 45 -10.89 -2.90 -9.35
C ASN A 45 -11.34 -2.86 -10.82
N ASP A 46 -12.64 -2.95 -11.09
CA ASP A 46 -13.20 -2.90 -12.46
C ASP A 46 -12.94 -1.56 -13.14
N ALA A 47 -13.04 -0.46 -12.38
CA ALA A 47 -12.73 0.88 -12.89
C ALA A 47 -11.22 1.02 -13.15
N LEU A 48 -10.37 0.44 -12.31
CA LEU A 48 -8.92 0.42 -12.56
C LEU A 48 -8.58 -0.42 -13.80
N GLN A 49 -9.20 -1.58 -14.00
CA GLN A 49 -8.99 -2.39 -15.20
C GLN A 49 -9.35 -1.59 -16.46
N THR A 50 -10.53 -0.95 -16.46
CA THR A 50 -10.97 -0.11 -17.58
C THR A 50 -9.97 1.03 -17.83
N LEU A 51 -9.44 1.65 -16.77
CA LEU A 51 -8.44 2.70 -16.88
C LEU A 51 -7.13 2.20 -17.47
N LEU A 52 -6.62 1.06 -17.01
CA LEU A 52 -5.38 0.45 -17.53
C LEU A 52 -5.54 0.14 -19.01
N ASP A 53 -6.61 -0.55 -19.40
CA ASP A 53 -6.88 -0.92 -20.79
C ASP A 53 -6.90 0.30 -21.71
N GLU A 54 -7.62 1.36 -21.30
CA GLU A 54 -7.71 2.60 -22.09
C GLU A 54 -6.41 3.40 -22.11
N THR A 55 -5.63 3.34 -21.04
CA THR A 55 -4.33 4.02 -20.95
C THR A 55 -3.29 3.33 -21.83
N HIS A 56 -3.24 2.00 -21.79
CA HIS A 56 -2.34 1.19 -22.60
C HIS A 56 -2.65 1.26 -24.10
N LYS A 57 -3.93 1.31 -24.50
CA LYS A 57 -4.33 1.57 -25.91
C LYS A 57 -3.74 2.87 -26.47
N ARG A 58 -3.44 3.83 -25.60
CA ARG A 58 -2.84 5.12 -25.95
C ARG A 58 -1.31 5.14 -25.84
N GLY A 59 -0.68 3.99 -25.55
CA GLY A 59 0.76 3.87 -25.36
C GLY A 59 1.27 4.54 -24.08
N MET A 60 0.38 4.81 -23.12
CA MET A 60 0.72 5.38 -21.83
C MET A 60 0.91 4.28 -20.77
N ARG A 61 1.66 4.58 -19.70
CA ARG A 61 1.92 3.69 -18.56
C ARG A 61 1.22 4.17 -17.28
N VAL A 62 0.94 3.27 -16.34
CA VAL A 62 0.34 3.59 -15.04
C VAL A 62 1.25 3.13 -13.90
N ILE A 63 1.59 4.05 -13.00
CA ILE A 63 2.38 3.79 -11.80
C ILE A 63 1.47 4.00 -10.57
N LEU A 64 1.43 3.02 -9.67
CA LEU A 64 0.67 3.11 -8.41
C LEU A 64 1.56 3.41 -7.21
N ASP A 65 0.96 3.95 -6.16
CA ASP A 65 1.63 4.24 -4.89
C ASP A 65 1.56 3.04 -3.93
N GLY A 66 2.72 2.52 -3.53
CA GLY A 66 2.89 1.37 -2.64
C GLY A 66 3.15 1.81 -1.20
N VAL A 67 2.10 1.87 -0.38
CA VAL A 67 2.17 2.25 1.05
C VAL A 67 2.51 1.04 1.91
N PHE A 68 3.77 0.59 1.86
CA PHE A 68 4.18 -0.68 2.45
C PHE A 68 4.80 -0.59 3.85
N ASN A 69 5.10 0.61 4.33
CA ASN A 69 5.70 0.82 5.66
C ASN A 69 4.65 0.71 6.79
N HIS A 70 3.41 1.11 6.53
CA HIS A 70 2.37 1.21 7.56
C HIS A 70 0.98 0.95 6.99
N THR A 71 0.05 0.60 7.87
CA THR A 71 -1.37 0.40 7.54
C THR A 71 -2.25 1.38 8.30
N GLY A 72 -3.46 1.61 7.79
CA GLY A 72 -4.51 2.27 8.54
C GLY A 72 -5.09 1.39 9.66
N ARG A 73 -5.80 2.01 10.59
CA ARG A 73 -6.46 1.34 11.74
C ARG A 73 -7.43 0.22 11.35
N GLY A 74 -8.04 0.32 10.16
CA GLY A 74 -9.00 -0.67 9.67
C GLY A 74 -8.36 -1.96 9.18
N PHE A 75 -7.03 -2.02 9.08
CA PHE A 75 -6.34 -3.21 8.58
C PHE A 75 -6.59 -4.38 9.51
N PHE A 76 -7.07 -5.49 8.94
CA PHE A 76 -7.66 -6.59 9.71
C PHE A 76 -6.73 -7.12 10.80
N GLN A 77 -5.47 -7.37 10.47
CA GLN A 77 -4.46 -7.91 11.37
C GLN A 77 -4.21 -6.96 12.54
N PHE A 78 -4.17 -5.65 12.30
CA PHE A 78 -4.02 -4.64 13.35
C PHE A 78 -5.27 -4.60 14.24
N ASN A 79 -6.45 -4.52 13.63
CA ASN A 79 -7.72 -4.49 14.35
C ASN A 79 -7.92 -5.76 15.22
N HIS A 80 -7.49 -6.92 14.72
CA HIS A 80 -7.55 -8.17 15.46
C HIS A 80 -6.68 -8.14 16.74
N ILE A 81 -5.52 -7.47 16.71
CA ILE A 81 -4.69 -7.28 17.92
C ILE A 81 -5.34 -6.29 18.89
N VAL A 82 -5.96 -5.22 18.39
CA VAL A 82 -6.66 -4.26 19.24
C VAL A 82 -7.80 -4.94 20.01
N GLU A 83 -8.55 -5.83 19.34
CA GLU A 83 -9.67 -6.56 19.94
C GLU A 83 -9.21 -7.70 20.88
N ASN A 84 -8.25 -8.52 20.44
CA ASN A 84 -7.89 -9.77 21.13
C ASN A 84 -6.62 -9.67 21.99
N GLY A 85 -5.93 -8.53 21.94
CA GLY A 85 -4.70 -8.28 22.69
C GLY A 85 -3.63 -9.36 22.44
N PRO A 86 -2.97 -9.86 23.50
CA PRO A 86 -1.94 -10.90 23.42
C PRO A 86 -2.39 -12.25 22.83
N MET A 87 -3.70 -12.47 22.64
CA MET A 87 -4.21 -13.71 22.05
C MET A 87 -4.29 -13.67 20.52
N SER A 88 -4.00 -12.52 19.90
CA SER A 88 -3.99 -12.38 18.44
C SER A 88 -2.88 -13.22 17.80
N PRO A 89 -3.12 -13.91 16.67
CA PRO A 89 -2.06 -14.59 15.94
C PRO A 89 -1.19 -13.62 15.13
N TYR A 90 -1.54 -12.33 15.09
CA TYR A 90 -0.86 -11.31 14.28
C TYR A 90 0.10 -10.43 15.08
N LEU A 91 0.45 -10.80 16.32
CA LEU A 91 1.29 -9.94 17.19
C LEU A 91 2.60 -9.51 16.54
N ASP A 92 3.21 -10.40 15.77
CA ASP A 92 4.48 -10.15 15.07
C ASP A 92 4.30 -9.37 13.77
N TRP A 93 3.08 -9.11 13.29
CA TRP A 93 2.85 -8.25 12.12
C TRP A 93 3.15 -6.78 12.38
N PHE A 94 3.16 -6.37 13.65
CA PHE A 94 3.37 -4.98 14.08
C PHE A 94 4.41 -4.94 15.21
N ILE A 95 4.98 -3.76 15.42
CA ILE A 95 6.00 -3.57 16.47
C ILE A 95 5.29 -3.10 17.74
N ILE A 96 4.79 -4.06 18.54
CA ILE A 96 4.11 -3.79 19.81
C ILE A 96 5.12 -3.39 20.89
N LYS A 97 4.83 -2.31 21.63
CA LYS A 97 5.67 -1.81 22.73
C LYS A 97 5.08 -2.07 24.10
N ASN A 98 3.77 -1.86 24.26
CA ASN A 98 3.06 -2.04 25.52
C ASN A 98 1.55 -2.15 25.31
N TYR A 99 0.86 -2.75 26.28
CA TYR A 99 -0.59 -2.78 26.34
C TYR A 99 -1.12 -1.73 27.33
N PRO A 100 -2.35 -1.21 27.14
CA PRO A 100 -3.25 -1.48 26.00
C PRO A 100 -2.81 -0.74 24.72
N LEU A 101 -3.19 -1.28 23.55
CA LEU A 101 -3.06 -0.54 22.29
C LEU A 101 -4.16 0.52 22.22
N LYS A 102 -3.80 1.77 21.94
CA LYS A 102 -4.74 2.90 21.88
C LYS A 102 -4.68 3.61 20.52
N PRO A 103 -5.32 3.07 19.47
CA PRO A 103 -5.28 3.68 18.14
C PRO A 103 -6.01 5.02 18.03
N TYR A 104 -6.83 5.39 19.02
CA TYR A 104 -7.58 6.64 19.10
C TYR A 104 -7.22 7.46 20.36
N ASN A 105 -5.95 7.50 20.73
CA ASN A 105 -5.46 8.21 21.91
C ASN A 105 -5.50 9.74 21.76
N ALA A 106 -5.55 10.43 22.89
CA ALA A 106 -5.41 11.88 22.96
C ALA A 106 -3.97 12.32 22.60
N PRO A 107 -3.77 13.59 22.18
CA PRO A 107 -2.43 14.15 22.01
C PRO A 107 -1.58 13.92 23.28
N ASN A 108 -0.32 13.49 23.09
CA ASN A 108 0.66 13.19 24.14
C ASN A 108 0.41 11.92 24.97
N GLU A 109 -0.62 11.12 24.68
CA GLU A 109 -0.73 9.77 25.24
C GLU A 109 0.12 8.76 24.45
N GLN A 110 0.68 7.76 25.13
CA GLN A 110 1.33 6.63 24.46
C GLN A 110 0.26 5.68 23.88
N HIS A 111 0.47 5.18 22.67
CA HIS A 111 -0.49 4.32 21.96
C HIS A 111 -0.12 2.83 21.94
N GLY A 112 1.07 2.42 22.40
CA GLY A 112 1.39 1.01 22.65
C GLY A 112 2.12 0.25 21.54
N TYR A 113 2.45 0.89 20.41
CA TYR A 113 3.06 0.26 19.23
C TYR A 113 3.88 1.29 18.45
N GLU A 114 4.68 0.88 17.47
CA GLU A 114 5.31 1.82 16.54
C GLU A 114 4.33 2.28 15.46
N ALA A 115 4.33 3.57 15.20
CA ALA A 115 3.53 4.18 14.15
C ALA A 115 4.38 5.18 13.37
N TRP A 116 4.08 5.35 12.08
CA TRP A 116 4.79 6.32 11.26
C TRP A 116 4.61 7.73 11.81
N LEU A 117 5.72 8.46 12.01
CA LEU A 117 5.78 9.76 12.70
C LEU A 117 5.03 9.81 14.04
N ASN A 118 4.97 8.69 14.76
CA ASN A 118 4.22 8.56 16.00
C ASN A 118 2.73 8.95 15.85
N LEU A 119 2.17 8.83 14.63
CA LEU A 119 0.77 9.05 14.33
C LEU A 119 -0.01 7.74 14.55
N PRO A 120 -0.84 7.62 15.61
CA PRO A 120 -1.54 6.38 15.97
C PRO A 120 -2.43 5.81 14.85
N ALA A 121 -2.78 6.63 13.86
CA ALA A 121 -3.56 6.18 12.70
C ALA A 121 -2.81 5.23 11.76
N LEU A 122 -1.48 5.18 11.84
CA LEU A 122 -0.59 4.55 10.87
C LEU A 122 0.32 3.53 11.55
N SER A 123 -0.23 2.36 11.87
CA SER A 123 0.51 1.26 12.51
C SER A 123 1.61 0.74 11.60
N LYS A 124 2.87 0.80 12.06
CA LYS A 124 4.04 0.38 11.29
C LYS A 124 4.09 -1.15 11.20
N LEU A 125 4.22 -1.65 9.97
CA LEU A 125 4.37 -3.08 9.71
C LEU A 125 5.76 -3.54 10.12
N ASN A 126 5.84 -4.75 10.66
CA ASN A 126 7.11 -5.38 10.99
C ASN A 126 7.64 -6.19 9.81
N ILE A 127 8.48 -5.56 8.98
CA ILE A 127 9.08 -6.17 7.79
C ILE A 127 10.03 -7.33 8.12
N ALA A 128 10.49 -7.47 9.37
CA ALA A 128 11.27 -8.64 9.76
C ALA A 128 10.42 -9.93 9.84
N THR A 129 9.09 -9.81 9.92
CA THR A 129 8.19 -10.96 10.01
C THR A 129 7.98 -11.59 8.62
N PRO A 130 8.33 -12.87 8.40
CA PRO A 130 8.23 -13.50 7.08
C PRO A 130 6.84 -13.41 6.45
N ALA A 131 5.78 -13.54 7.26
CA ALA A 131 4.40 -13.43 6.78
C ALA A 131 4.06 -12.02 6.26
N VAL A 132 4.61 -10.97 6.87
CA VAL A 132 4.43 -9.57 6.43
C VAL A 132 5.21 -9.34 5.13
N ARG A 133 6.46 -9.81 5.05
CA ARG A 133 7.27 -9.71 3.82
C ARG A 133 6.54 -10.34 2.65
N GLU A 134 6.14 -11.60 2.79
CA GLU A 134 5.43 -12.31 1.73
C GLU A 134 4.10 -11.64 1.39
N PHE A 135 3.36 -11.14 2.37
CA PHE A 135 2.13 -10.40 2.12
C PHE A 135 2.36 -9.19 1.20
N ILE A 136 3.35 -8.34 1.52
CA ILE A 136 3.65 -7.15 0.73
C ILE A 136 4.21 -7.51 -0.65
N LEU A 137 5.11 -8.49 -0.73
CA LEU A 137 5.66 -8.95 -2.01
C LEU A 137 4.56 -9.52 -2.92
N ASN A 138 3.57 -10.22 -2.36
CA ASN A 138 2.42 -10.71 -3.09
C ASN A 138 1.50 -9.58 -3.56
N VAL A 139 1.25 -8.56 -2.74
CA VAL A 139 0.54 -7.34 -3.16
C VAL A 139 1.26 -6.68 -4.33
N ALA A 140 2.58 -6.54 -4.23
CA ALA A 140 3.40 -5.90 -5.25
C ALA A 140 3.33 -6.63 -6.59
N CYS A 141 3.39 -7.96 -6.57
CA CYS A 141 3.28 -8.79 -7.77
C CYS A 141 1.85 -8.77 -8.32
N TYR A 142 0.85 -8.90 -7.47
CA TYR A 142 -0.57 -8.97 -7.85
C TYR A 142 -0.98 -7.80 -8.75
N TRP A 143 -0.62 -6.56 -8.40
CA TRP A 143 -1.01 -5.41 -9.22
C TRP A 143 -0.21 -5.27 -10.51
N ILE A 144 1.03 -5.77 -10.54
CA ILE A 144 1.82 -5.83 -11.78
C ILE A 144 1.21 -6.89 -12.72
N GLU A 145 0.79 -8.04 -12.19
CA GLU A 145 0.02 -9.06 -12.92
C GLU A 145 -1.33 -8.53 -13.41
N PHE A 146 -1.96 -7.65 -12.62
CA PHE A 146 -3.20 -6.95 -12.99
C PHE A 146 -3.02 -5.95 -14.14
N GLY A 147 -1.78 -5.56 -14.47
CA GLY A 147 -1.45 -4.67 -15.58
C GLY A 147 -0.88 -3.31 -15.19
N VAL A 148 -0.57 -3.08 -13.91
CA VAL A 148 0.15 -1.87 -13.48
C VAL A 148 1.59 -1.92 -14.00
N ASP A 149 2.10 -0.76 -14.44
CA ASP A 149 3.42 -0.66 -15.06
C ASP A 149 4.54 -0.25 -14.10
N GLY A 150 4.23 -0.05 -12.82
CA GLY A 150 5.25 0.25 -11.82
C GLY A 150 4.72 0.69 -10.47
N TRP A 151 5.65 0.87 -9.55
CA TRP A 151 5.41 1.31 -8.19
C TRP A 151 6.19 2.58 -7.87
N ARG A 152 5.50 3.57 -7.30
CA ARG A 152 6.12 4.62 -6.47
C ARG A 152 6.05 4.12 -5.04
N LEU A 153 7.19 4.04 -4.36
CA LEU A 153 7.25 3.51 -2.99
C LEU A 153 7.05 4.65 -1.99
N ASP A 154 6.09 4.51 -1.08
CA ASP A 154 5.89 5.46 -0.01
C ASP A 154 6.92 5.26 1.10
N VAL A 155 7.55 6.36 1.53
CA VAL A 155 8.55 6.41 2.61
C VAL A 155 9.51 5.21 2.64
N PRO A 156 10.17 4.85 1.53
CA PRO A 156 10.91 3.59 1.43
C PRO A 156 12.08 3.49 2.42
N TYR A 157 12.64 4.64 2.81
CA TYR A 157 13.68 4.77 3.83
C TYR A 157 13.22 4.41 5.25
N GLU A 158 11.92 4.33 5.50
CA GLU A 158 11.37 3.84 6.77
C GLU A 158 11.36 2.31 6.85
N ILE A 159 11.55 1.63 5.71
CA ILE A 159 11.85 0.19 5.66
C ILE A 159 13.37 0.07 5.49
N ASP A 160 14.08 0.08 6.63
CA ASP A 160 15.54 -0.03 6.71
C ASP A 160 15.98 -1.50 6.56
N ASP A 161 15.68 -2.07 5.40
CA ASP A 161 16.00 -3.46 5.03
C ASP A 161 16.27 -3.52 3.52
N ASP A 162 17.55 -3.45 3.15
CA ASP A 162 18.00 -3.54 1.76
C ASP A 162 17.66 -4.89 1.12
N ASP A 163 17.65 -5.98 1.89
CA ASP A 163 17.35 -7.31 1.36
C ASP A 163 15.86 -7.42 0.98
N PHE A 164 14.97 -6.80 1.76
CA PHE A 164 13.57 -6.63 1.38
C PHE A 164 13.43 -5.90 0.05
N TRP A 165 14.11 -4.76 -0.14
CA TRP A 165 13.98 -4.00 -1.38
C TRP A 165 14.62 -4.71 -2.59
N ARG A 166 15.74 -5.42 -2.40
CA ARG A 166 16.33 -6.28 -3.43
C ARG A 166 15.38 -7.40 -3.85
N GLU A 167 14.72 -8.03 -2.89
CA GLU A 167 13.72 -9.07 -3.13
C GLU A 167 12.48 -8.49 -3.83
N PHE A 168 11.96 -7.36 -3.36
CA PHE A 168 10.86 -6.63 -3.98
C PHE A 168 11.15 -6.35 -5.46
N HIS A 169 12.32 -5.75 -5.74
CA HIS A 169 12.75 -5.47 -7.10
C HIS A 169 12.82 -6.76 -7.94
N LYS A 170 13.44 -7.82 -7.41
CA LYS A 170 13.56 -9.11 -8.12
C LYS A 170 12.19 -9.71 -8.43
N ARG A 171 11.25 -9.71 -7.48
CA ARG A 171 9.91 -10.28 -7.64
C ARG A 171 9.08 -9.49 -8.66
N VAL A 172 9.03 -8.17 -8.52
CA VAL A 172 8.30 -7.28 -9.45
C VAL A 172 8.87 -7.38 -10.87
N LYS A 173 10.21 -7.31 -11.03
CA LYS A 173 10.86 -7.48 -12.33
C LYS A 173 10.72 -8.88 -12.91
N GLY A 174 10.54 -9.89 -12.05
CA GLY A 174 10.24 -11.25 -12.46
C GLY A 174 8.85 -11.38 -13.10
N VAL A 175 7.88 -10.59 -12.65
CA VAL A 175 6.54 -10.51 -13.27
C VAL A 175 6.57 -9.65 -14.54
N ASN A 176 7.15 -8.46 -14.46
CA ASN A 176 7.28 -7.55 -15.59
C ASN A 176 8.67 -6.89 -15.60
N PRO A 177 9.58 -7.29 -16.51
CA PRO A 177 10.92 -6.71 -16.62
C PRO A 177 10.93 -5.19 -16.88
N GLU A 178 9.88 -4.67 -17.50
CA GLU A 178 9.73 -3.25 -17.83
C GLU A 178 9.09 -2.43 -16.69
N ALA A 179 8.66 -3.07 -15.59
CA ALA A 179 8.01 -2.37 -14.49
C ALA A 179 8.93 -1.30 -13.87
N TYR A 180 8.44 -0.08 -13.67
CA TYR A 180 9.19 0.99 -13.03
C TYR A 180 9.15 0.85 -11.50
N ILE A 181 10.31 0.98 -10.84
CA ILE A 181 10.46 0.96 -9.37
C ILE A 181 11.34 2.13 -8.98
#